data_AF-A0A355U118-F1
#
_entry.id   AF-A0A355U118-F1
#
_cell.length_a   1.000
_cell.length_b   1.000
_cell.length_c   1.000
_cell.angle_alpha   90.00
_cell.angle_beta   90.00
_cell.angle_gamma   90.00
#
_symmetry.space_group_name_H-M   'P 1'
#
loop_
_entity.id
_entity.type
_entity.pdbx_description
1 polymer ?
#
loop_
_entity_poly.entity_id
_entity_poly.type
_entity_poly.pdbx_seq_one_letter_code
_entity_poly.pdbx_strand_id
1 'polypeptide(L)'
;MISKLYPINSLFFYRLIFMAELLLGETIFVHKLQRKDGFAYKAPLFVLSCFVFAFIFPIPTSNAFYSMMMFFLFFAYTFCGGLLLFKSDWRMILFCLICGYTTEHIAYELYSTFNNFFVTGDENIGGMYDYNTLKLFNGPLDVTMYFVCFVNVYWLIYIAF
;
A
#
# COMPACT_ATOMS: atom_id res chain seq x y z
N MET A 1 -19.83 -14.40 -13.17
CA MET A 1 -18.39 -14.63 -13.48
C MET A 1 -17.56 -13.43 -13.04
N ILE A 2 -17.92 -12.20 -13.42
CA ILE A 2 -17.27 -10.95 -12.95
C ILE A 2 -17.32 -10.78 -11.41
N SER A 3 -18.44 -11.13 -10.77
CA SER A 3 -18.60 -11.07 -9.31
C SER A 3 -17.72 -12.03 -8.51
N LYS A 4 -17.15 -13.07 -9.15
CA LYS A 4 -16.15 -13.97 -8.53
C LYS A 4 -14.72 -13.47 -8.69
N LEU A 5 -14.45 -12.61 -9.67
CA LEU A 5 -13.14 -12.01 -9.90
C LEU A 5 -12.97 -10.68 -9.16
N TYR A 6 -14.07 -9.96 -8.92
CA TYR A 6 -14.11 -8.70 -8.18
C TYR A 6 -15.15 -8.78 -7.07
N PRO A 7 -14.88 -9.55 -6.01
CA PRO A 7 -15.77 -9.58 -4.88
C PRO A 7 -15.61 -8.27 -4.09
N ILE A 8 -16.73 -7.61 -3.79
CA ILE A 8 -16.75 -6.40 -2.98
C ILE A 8 -16.53 -6.83 -1.53
N ASN A 9 -15.26 -6.87 -1.10
CA ASN A 9 -14.82 -7.35 0.22
C ASN A 9 -13.82 -6.39 0.85
N SER A 10 -13.43 -6.61 2.11
CA SER A 10 -12.35 -5.84 2.78
C SER A 10 -11.09 -5.77 1.92
N LEU A 11 -10.63 -6.89 1.36
CA LEU A 11 -9.44 -6.93 0.49
C LEU A 11 -9.54 -6.04 -0.76
N PHE A 12 -10.74 -5.87 -1.32
CA PHE A 12 -10.97 -5.04 -2.52
C PHE A 12 -10.73 -3.56 -2.24
N PHE A 13 -11.10 -3.09 -1.05
CA PHE A 13 -10.86 -1.71 -0.63
C PHE A 13 -9.44 -1.54 -0.08
N TYR A 14 -8.96 -2.53 0.69
CA TYR A 14 -7.64 -2.49 1.31
C TYR A 14 -6.52 -2.32 0.28
N ARG A 15 -6.57 -3.01 -0.86
CA ARG A 15 -5.57 -2.82 -1.94
C ARG A 15 -5.48 -1.39 -2.49
N LEU A 16 -6.56 -0.62 -2.46
CA LEU A 16 -6.56 0.79 -2.91
C LEU A 16 -5.93 1.68 -1.85
N ILE A 17 -6.21 1.40 -0.57
CA ILE A 17 -5.60 2.06 0.58
C ILE A 17 -4.09 1.78 0.57
N PHE A 18 -3.71 0.51 0.46
CA PHE A 18 -2.31 0.07 0.30
C PHE A 18 -1.62 0.78 -0.86
N MET A 19 -2.25 0.88 -2.04
CA MET A 19 -1.64 1.58 -3.18
C MET A 19 -1.38 3.06 -2.86
N ALA A 20 -2.30 3.72 -2.16
CA ALA A 20 -2.09 5.10 -1.73
C ALA A 20 -0.94 5.22 -0.71
N GLU A 21 -0.89 4.33 0.26
CA GLU A 21 0.14 4.29 1.31
C GLU A 21 1.53 3.96 0.74
N LEU A 22 1.60 3.02 -0.20
CA LEU A 22 2.81 2.69 -0.95
C LEU A 22 3.34 3.92 -1.68
N LEU A 23 2.49 4.60 -2.47
CA LEU A 23 2.89 5.80 -3.21
C LEU A 23 3.32 6.94 -2.28
N LEU A 24 2.64 7.12 -1.13
CA LEU A 24 3.04 8.10 -0.12
C LEU A 24 4.42 7.76 0.45
N GLY A 25 4.65 6.50 0.82
CA GLY A 25 5.91 6.04 1.39
C GLY A 25 7.06 6.21 0.40
N GLU A 26 6.86 5.79 -0.84
CA GLU A 26 7.82 5.96 -1.94
C GLU A 26 8.13 7.44 -2.21
N THR A 27 7.11 8.32 -2.19
CA THR A 27 7.26 9.75 -2.45
C THR A 27 8.21 10.42 -1.45
N ILE A 28 8.21 10.00 -0.19
CA ILE A 28 9.13 10.50 0.86
C ILE A 28 10.59 10.29 0.44
N PHE A 29 10.92 9.19 -0.21
CA PHE A 29 12.30 8.92 -0.62
C PHE A 29 12.62 9.49 -2.01
N VAL A 30 11.67 9.43 -2.96
CA VAL A 30 11.95 9.86 -4.34
C VAL A 30 11.88 11.37 -4.54
N HIS A 31 11.35 12.16 -3.61
CA HIS A 31 11.23 13.61 -3.80
C HIS A 31 12.59 14.33 -3.96
N LYS A 32 13.68 13.71 -3.47
CA LYS A 32 15.06 14.23 -3.60
C LYS A 32 15.75 13.81 -4.91
N LEU A 33 15.14 12.92 -5.70
CA LEU A 33 15.71 12.43 -6.96
C LEU A 33 15.56 13.45 -8.09
N GLN A 34 16.50 13.40 -9.05
CA GLN A 34 16.43 14.23 -10.25
C GLN A 34 15.26 13.80 -11.14
N ARG A 35 14.35 14.74 -11.40
CA ARG A 35 13.14 14.53 -12.21
C ARG A 35 13.47 14.56 -13.70
N LYS A 36 12.79 13.76 -14.50
CA LYS A 36 12.85 13.84 -15.98
C LYS A 36 11.97 14.96 -16.52
N ASP A 37 12.26 15.36 -17.76
CA ASP A 37 11.42 16.30 -18.49
C ASP A 37 9.97 15.77 -18.60
N GLY A 38 9.02 16.68 -18.34
CA GLY A 38 7.59 16.35 -18.34
C GLY A 38 7.08 15.65 -17.07
N PHE A 39 7.84 15.66 -15.97
CA PHE A 39 7.40 15.10 -14.70
C PHE A 39 6.01 15.58 -14.26
N ALA A 40 5.70 16.86 -14.45
CA ALA A 40 4.44 17.46 -14.01
C ALA A 40 3.17 16.82 -14.62
N TYR A 41 3.23 16.30 -15.86
CA TYR A 41 2.10 15.59 -16.47
C TYR A 41 2.25 14.07 -16.37
N LYS A 42 3.48 13.55 -16.38
CA LYS A 42 3.75 12.10 -16.28
C LYS A 42 3.43 11.56 -14.88
N ALA A 43 3.76 12.31 -13.82
CA ALA A 43 3.54 11.88 -12.45
C ALA A 43 2.06 11.67 -12.11
N PRO A 44 1.13 12.64 -12.33
CA PRO A 44 -0.27 12.42 -12.04
C PRO A 44 -0.88 11.34 -12.95
N LEU A 45 -0.46 11.24 -14.22
CA LEU A 45 -0.91 10.17 -15.11
C LEU A 45 -0.48 8.78 -14.60
N PHE A 46 0.75 8.67 -14.08
CA PHE A 46 1.27 7.44 -13.51
C PHE A 46 0.58 7.07 -12.19
N VAL A 47 0.32 8.05 -11.32
CA VAL A 47 -0.47 7.83 -10.10
C VAL A 47 -1.86 7.31 -10.45
N LEU A 48 -2.54 7.92 -11.43
CA LEU A 48 -3.83 7.43 -11.92
C LEU A 48 -3.71 6.01 -12.48
N SER A 49 -2.65 5.70 -13.23
CA SER A 49 -2.46 4.35 -13.78
C SER A 49 -2.19 3.31 -12.68
N CYS A 50 -1.52 3.66 -11.58
CA CYS A 50 -1.39 2.79 -10.40
C CYS A 50 -2.75 2.45 -9.79
N PHE A 51 -3.61 3.44 -9.58
CA PHE A 51 -4.95 3.19 -9.03
C PHE A 51 -5.83 2.37 -9.99
N VAL A 52 -5.76 2.65 -11.30
CA VAL A 52 -6.45 1.84 -12.31
C VAL A 52 -5.93 0.40 -12.31
N PHE A 53 -4.61 0.21 -12.19
CA PHE A 53 -4.00 -1.12 -12.09
C PHE A 53 -4.48 -1.87 -10.84
N ALA A 54 -4.47 -1.22 -9.67
CA ALA A 54 -4.98 -1.82 -8.43
C ALA A 54 -6.48 -2.16 -8.50
N PHE A 55 -7.26 -1.34 -9.20
CA PHE A 55 -8.69 -1.56 -9.37
C PHE A 55 -9.00 -2.76 -10.28
N ILE A 56 -8.31 -2.86 -11.42
CA ILE A 56 -8.50 -3.93 -12.43
C ILE A 56 -7.80 -5.23 -12.01
N PHE A 57 -6.88 -5.20 -11.03
CA PHE A 57 -6.22 -6.42 -10.59
C PHE A 57 -7.25 -7.45 -10.08
N PRO A 58 -7.27 -8.68 -10.61
CA PRO A 58 -8.26 -9.68 -10.22
C PRO A 58 -8.02 -10.17 -8.79
N ILE A 59 -9.07 -10.56 -8.06
CA ILE A 59 -8.96 -11.22 -6.74
C ILE A 59 -9.74 -12.54 -6.80
N PRO A 60 -9.17 -13.59 -7.39
CA PRO A 60 -9.83 -14.90 -7.47
C PRO A 60 -9.79 -15.65 -6.13
N THR A 61 -8.90 -15.28 -5.21
CA THR A 61 -8.69 -15.97 -3.92
C THR A 61 -8.08 -15.03 -2.88
N SER A 62 -8.28 -15.34 -1.60
CA SER A 62 -7.65 -14.70 -0.44
C SER A 62 -6.46 -15.48 0.12
N ASN A 63 -5.89 -16.39 -0.67
CA ASN A 63 -4.68 -17.10 -0.28
C ASN A 63 -3.57 -16.09 0.05
N ALA A 64 -2.89 -16.29 1.19
CA ALA A 64 -1.79 -15.43 1.62
C ALA A 64 -0.71 -15.28 0.55
N PHE A 65 -0.39 -16.36 -0.17
CA PHE A 65 0.58 -16.33 -1.27
C PHE A 65 0.13 -15.46 -2.44
N TYR A 66 -1.17 -15.46 -2.74
CA TYR A 66 -1.74 -14.62 -3.79
C TYR A 66 -1.69 -13.14 -3.39
N SER A 67 -2.08 -12.82 -2.15
CA SER A 67 -2.05 -11.46 -1.62
C SER A 67 -0.63 -10.90 -1.62
N MET A 68 0.36 -11.68 -1.15
CA MET A 68 1.79 -11.31 -1.22
C MET A 68 2.22 -11.00 -2.65
N MET A 69 1.89 -11.88 -3.61
CA MET A 69 2.24 -11.66 -5.01
C MET A 69 1.56 -10.43 -5.60
N MET A 70 0.31 -10.16 -5.24
CA MET A 70 -0.43 -8.98 -5.68
C MET A 70 0.24 -7.68 -5.23
N PHE A 71 0.58 -7.53 -3.94
CA PHE A 71 1.26 -6.34 -3.43
C PHE A 71 2.68 -6.20 -3.98
N PHE A 72 3.38 -7.31 -4.17
CA PHE A 72 4.67 -7.31 -4.86
C PHE A 72 4.56 -6.80 -6.31
N LEU A 73 3.51 -7.18 -7.03
CA LEU A 73 3.26 -6.69 -8.39
C LEU A 73 2.90 -5.21 -8.42
N PHE A 74 2.21 -4.68 -7.39
CA PHE A 74 2.00 -3.23 -7.25
C PHE A 74 3.32 -2.50 -7.07
N PHE A 75 4.20 -2.99 -6.20
CA PHE A 75 5.55 -2.46 -6.04
C PHE A 75 6.39 -2.56 -7.33
N ALA A 76 6.31 -3.68 -8.05
CA ALA A 76 7.00 -3.81 -9.33
C ALA A 76 6.49 -2.79 -10.36
N TYR A 77 5.19 -2.49 -10.34
CA TYR A 77 4.59 -1.48 -11.19
C TYR A 77 5.05 -0.07 -10.82
N THR A 78 5.07 0.30 -9.53
CA THR A 78 5.60 1.58 -9.06
C THR A 78 7.09 1.73 -9.38
N PHE A 79 7.88 0.65 -9.30
CA PHE A 79 9.27 0.62 -9.74
C PHE A 79 9.43 1.00 -11.22
N CYS A 80 8.64 0.39 -12.11
CA CYS A 80 8.61 0.77 -13.53
C CYS A 80 8.27 2.27 -13.71
N GLY A 81 7.33 2.80 -12.93
CA GLY A 81 7.02 4.22 -12.88
C GLY A 81 8.18 5.10 -12.47
N GLY A 82 8.89 4.70 -11.42
CA GLY A 82 10.09 5.39 -10.95
C GLY A 82 11.14 5.53 -12.06
N LEU A 83 11.37 4.46 -12.82
CA LEU A 83 12.29 4.47 -13.98
C LEU A 83 11.82 5.43 -15.08
N LEU A 84 10.52 5.60 -15.29
CA LEU A 84 9.96 6.53 -16.28
C LEU A 84 10.00 7.99 -15.83
N LEU A 85 9.86 8.24 -14.52
CA LEU A 85 9.71 9.58 -13.93
C LEU A 85 11.05 10.23 -13.54
N PHE A 86 12.05 9.45 -13.15
CA PHE A 86 13.32 9.97 -12.61
C PHE A 86 14.51 9.65 -13.52
N LYS A 87 15.50 10.55 -13.52
CA LYS A 87 16.73 10.47 -14.32
C LYS A 87 17.86 9.71 -13.60
N SER A 88 17.69 9.49 -12.29
CA SER A 88 18.64 8.76 -11.46
C SER A 88 18.86 7.32 -11.92
N ASP A 89 19.96 6.74 -11.46
CA ASP A 89 20.34 5.37 -11.77
C ASP A 89 19.29 4.37 -11.25
N TRP A 90 19.05 3.28 -11.98
CA TRP A 90 17.98 2.32 -11.64
C TRP A 90 18.15 1.72 -10.25
N ARG A 91 19.40 1.54 -9.80
CA ARG A 91 19.74 1.04 -8.46
C ARG A 91 19.32 2.01 -7.36
N MET A 92 19.50 3.31 -7.60
CA MET A 92 19.12 4.35 -6.64
C MET A 92 17.60 4.45 -6.55
N ILE A 93 16.90 4.38 -7.69
CA ILE A 93 15.44 4.34 -7.73
C ILE A 93 14.93 3.12 -6.99
N LEU A 94 15.47 1.94 -7.27
CA LEU A 94 15.09 0.70 -6.59
C LEU A 94 15.26 0.81 -5.07
N PHE A 95 16.40 1.34 -4.62
CA PHE A 95 16.66 1.53 -3.20
C PHE A 95 15.62 2.46 -2.54
N CYS A 96 15.36 3.63 -3.13
CA CYS A 96 14.36 4.56 -2.62
C CYS A 96 12.96 3.93 -2.52
N LEU A 97 12.56 3.17 -3.54
CA LEU A 97 11.23 2.55 -3.55
C LEU A 97 11.15 1.39 -2.56
N ILE A 98 12.21 0.57 -2.41
CA ILE A 98 12.26 -0.44 -1.36
C ILE A 98 12.09 0.21 0.02
N CYS A 99 12.77 1.33 0.29
CA CYS A 99 12.60 2.05 1.55
C CYS A 99 11.14 2.53 1.75
N GLY A 100 10.49 3.02 0.69
CA GLY A 100 9.08 3.38 0.70
C GLY A 100 8.16 2.21 1.03
N TYR A 101 8.33 1.08 0.32
CA TYR A 101 7.59 -0.16 0.58
C TYR A 101 7.81 -0.67 2.00
N THR A 102 9.04 -0.65 2.51
CA THR A 102 9.31 -1.07 3.89
C THR A 102 8.67 -0.16 4.92
N THR A 103 8.50 1.14 4.61
CA THR A 103 7.84 2.09 5.51
C THR A 103 6.36 1.75 5.66
N GLU A 104 5.68 1.47 4.55
CA GLU A 104 4.30 0.99 4.53
C GLU A 104 4.18 -0.33 5.29
N HIS A 105 5.05 -1.31 4.99
CA HIS A 105 5.01 -2.62 5.62
C HIS A 105 5.25 -2.57 7.14
N ILE A 106 6.16 -1.70 7.60
CA ILE A 106 6.40 -1.50 9.04
C ILE A 106 5.16 -0.89 9.70
N ALA A 107 4.51 0.09 9.05
CA ALA A 107 3.29 0.69 9.58
C ALA A 107 2.16 -0.34 9.72
N TYR A 108 1.97 -1.19 8.71
CA TYR A 108 0.97 -2.25 8.73
C TYR A 108 1.26 -3.30 9.83
N GLU A 109 2.50 -3.78 9.94
CA GLU A 109 2.87 -4.78 10.95
C GLU A 109 2.76 -4.23 12.38
N LEU A 110 3.09 -2.95 12.59
CA LEU A 110 2.90 -2.27 13.86
C LEU A 110 1.41 -2.21 14.23
N TYR A 111 0.55 -1.81 13.28
CA TYR A 111 -0.90 -1.80 13.44
C TYR A 111 -1.44 -3.20 13.75
N SER A 112 -1.06 -4.21 12.96
CA SER A 112 -1.46 -5.61 13.16
C SER A 112 -1.08 -6.10 14.55
N THR A 113 0.15 -5.81 14.98
CA THR A 113 0.63 -6.17 16.32
C THR A 113 -0.23 -5.53 17.41
N PHE A 114 -0.46 -4.22 17.35
CA PHE A 114 -1.30 -3.53 18.33
C PHE A 114 -2.74 -4.04 18.33
N ASN A 115 -3.32 -4.29 17.17
CA ASN A 115 -4.68 -4.82 17.07
C ASN A 115 -4.77 -6.19 17.77
N ASN A 116 -3.82 -7.09 17.52
CA ASN A 116 -3.75 -8.39 18.19
C ASN A 116 -3.55 -8.29 19.72
N PHE A 117 -2.85 -7.28 20.22
CA PHE A 117 -2.64 -7.08 21.65
C PHE A 117 -3.85 -6.47 22.37
N PHE A 118 -4.52 -5.50 21.76
CA PHE A 118 -5.58 -4.72 22.41
C PHE A 118 -7.00 -5.23 22.14
N VAL A 119 -7.24 -5.85 20.99
CA VAL A 119 -8.54 -6.42 20.63
C VAL A 119 -8.50 -7.91 20.98
N THR A 120 -8.84 -8.24 22.23
CA THR A 120 -8.92 -9.62 22.70
C THR A 120 -10.36 -10.14 22.57
N GLY A 121 -10.67 -10.92 21.54
CA GLY A 121 -12.00 -11.54 21.36
C GLY A 121 -12.27 -12.06 19.93
N ASP A 122 -13.39 -12.79 19.75
CA ASP A 122 -13.94 -13.29 18.46
C ASP A 122 -14.23 -12.16 17.43
N GLU A 123 -14.01 -10.90 17.82
CA GLU A 123 -14.08 -9.70 16.98
C GLU A 123 -12.93 -9.63 15.97
N ASN A 124 -11.87 -10.44 16.13
CA ASN A 124 -10.77 -10.59 15.16
C ASN A 124 -11.14 -11.41 13.92
N ILE A 125 -12.36 -11.93 13.83
CA ILE A 125 -12.85 -12.66 12.65
C ILE A 125 -13.31 -11.64 11.59
N GLY A 126 -12.34 -11.04 10.89
CA GLY A 126 -12.61 -10.09 9.79
C GLY A 126 -11.53 -9.04 9.58
N GLY A 127 -10.25 -9.45 9.49
CA GLY A 127 -9.14 -8.53 9.23
C GLY A 127 -9.19 -7.85 7.86
N MET A 128 -8.29 -6.89 7.61
CA MET A 128 -8.24 -6.13 6.35
C MET A 128 -8.04 -7.00 5.10
N TYR A 129 -7.50 -8.21 5.27
CA TYR A 129 -7.33 -9.24 4.24
C TYR A 129 -8.53 -10.18 4.06
N ASP A 130 -9.61 -9.99 4.82
CA ASP A 130 -10.76 -10.89 4.76
C ASP A 130 -11.51 -10.77 3.42
N TYR A 131 -12.02 -11.91 2.99
CA TYR A 131 -12.68 -12.15 1.72
C TYR A 131 -14.16 -12.53 1.89
N ASN A 132 -14.60 -12.83 3.11
CA ASN A 132 -16.00 -13.19 3.32
C ASN A 132 -16.81 -12.05 3.92
N THR A 133 -16.14 -11.04 4.49
CA THR A 133 -16.80 -9.90 5.12
C THR A 133 -16.37 -8.56 4.51
N LEU A 134 -17.25 -7.57 4.67
CA LEU A 134 -17.01 -6.16 4.38
C LEU A 134 -16.82 -5.40 5.70
N LYS A 135 -15.77 -5.77 6.43
CA LYS A 135 -15.34 -5.10 7.65
C LYS A 135 -13.86 -4.75 7.52
N LEU A 136 -13.57 -3.50 7.17
CA LEU A 136 -12.19 -2.99 7.15
C LEU A 136 -11.69 -2.71 8.57
N PHE A 137 -12.60 -2.26 9.43
CA PHE A 137 -12.34 -1.95 10.82
C PHE A 137 -13.48 -2.48 11.68
N ASN A 138 -13.15 -3.01 12.86
CA ASN A 138 -14.13 -3.59 13.78
C ASN A 138 -14.76 -2.56 14.73
N GLY A 139 -14.11 -1.40 14.91
CA GLY A 139 -14.64 -0.32 15.74
C GLY A 139 -13.80 0.96 15.73
N PRO A 140 -14.20 1.99 16.50
CA PRO A 140 -13.49 3.27 16.56
C PRO A 140 -12.05 3.17 17.07
N LEU A 141 -11.80 2.23 17.98
CA LEU A 141 -10.46 1.97 18.53
C LEU A 141 -9.52 1.42 17.45
N ASP A 142 -10.00 0.50 16.61
CA ASP A 142 -9.27 -0.11 15.50
C ASP A 142 -8.85 0.94 14.45
N VAL A 143 -9.79 1.80 14.07
CA VAL A 143 -9.53 2.96 13.19
C VAL A 143 -8.48 3.89 13.79
N THR A 144 -8.59 4.18 15.09
CA THR A 144 -7.63 5.08 15.77
C THR A 144 -6.24 4.47 15.80
N MET A 145 -6.12 3.17 16.10
CA MET A 145 -4.84 2.46 16.09
C MET A 145 -4.21 2.47 14.71
N TYR A 146 -5.01 2.21 13.67
CA TYR A 146 -4.56 2.30 12.29
C TYR A 146 -3.94 3.67 11.99
N PHE A 147 -4.68 4.76 12.19
CA PHE A 147 -4.18 6.10 11.92
C PHE A 147 -2.95 6.45 12.75
N VAL A 148 -2.92 6.10 14.04
CA VAL A 148 -1.77 6.36 14.91
C VAL A 148 -0.54 5.63 14.39
N CYS A 149 -0.63 4.36 14.03
CA CYS A 149 0.51 3.59 13.52
C CYS A 149 1.05 4.17 12.22
N PHE A 150 0.17 4.39 11.24
CA PHE A 150 0.56 4.90 9.93
C PHE A 150 1.11 6.32 9.99
N VAL A 151 0.43 7.24 10.69
CA VAL A 151 0.90 8.63 10.81
C VAL A 151 2.25 8.70 11.53
N ASN A 152 2.43 7.97 12.64
CA ASN A 152 3.69 8.03 13.38
C ASN A 152 4.85 7.43 12.59
N VAL A 153 4.66 6.28 11.94
CA VAL A 153 5.73 5.66 11.15
C VAL A 153 6.13 6.57 9.98
N TYR A 154 5.16 7.09 9.23
CA TYR A 154 5.45 7.97 8.09
C TYR A 154 6.08 9.29 8.52
N TRP A 155 5.64 9.86 9.64
CA TRP A 155 6.22 11.08 10.20
C TRP A 155 7.66 10.87 10.68
N LEU A 156 7.95 9.78 11.39
CA LEU A 156 9.30 9.44 11.83
C LEU A 156 10.25 9.24 10.65
N ILE A 157 9.80 8.52 9.62
CA ILE A 157 10.59 8.33 8.40
C ILE A 157 10.81 9.64 7.65
N TYR A 158 9.80 10.51 7.56
CA TYR A 158 9.94 11.82 6.95
C TYR A 158 10.97 12.71 7.67
N ILE A 159 11.06 12.64 9.00
CA ILE A 159 12.08 13.40 9.76
C ILE A 159 13.48 12.81 9.60
N ALA A 160 13.57 11.48 9.53
CA ALA A 160 14.84 10.79 9.45
C ALA A 160 15.57 10.98 8.11
N PHE A 161 14.85 11.26 7.01
CA PHE A 161 15.39 11.25 5.64
C PHE A 161 15.35 12.59 4.91
#